data_AF-A0A0G0GMY0-F1
#
_entry.id   AF-A0A0G0GMY0-F1
#
_cell.length_a   1.000
_cell.length_b   1.000
_cell.length_c   1.000
_cell.angle_alpha   90.00
_cell.angle_beta   90.00
_cell.angle_gamma   90.00
#
_symmetry.space_group_name_H-M   'P 1'
#
loop_
_entity.id
_entity.type
_entity.pdbx_description
1 polymer ?
#
loop_
_entity_poly.entity_id
_entity_poly.type
_entity_poly.pdbx_seq_one_letter_code
_entity_poly.pdbx_strand_id
1 'polypeptide(L)'
;MLETQLHNLGFHKNEIKVYLALFELGQCKAGDIILHTKLHRNLVYTALEELEKKELLTKTIAKSVAKFSANNPERLVEELENKKQLAQEIAKKLKERQNEAPREITVFEGIEGMKKFKEKSLNIFPDSTNYIISASSLNVIPELENFWREYHRKRSRRGIPGKFLIDQNTDKEAVAVRRELPHTELKYLPFGTKMPIWFEMFGDYLGIGLPSENPLLFSIKSREAVAGMKEFFNYFWNNNTTTLRGENGARTFIEDTLNSTDVYWIGGNSGIEKFYPQVWHDYKKQRVNKKVFWHDLIDPGMTLSSAESGKTIYDEAYYEYKFLPEAVAGPHVICIYGNKVANIVWKEDSVINIIEDEAVAESYKKYFNYLWNQETQILYGIEALKKLWLEAIDCGELRWIGARGYTIDNYPKIYAEVLKKAQNTPGIIWKNIIDPEFKGHALTKLPWVKTKYNLSKTRNPIPIWLFGNKVLIVNWAKKEPIIFVSTNKSLIQSYSDNFEELWNLKK
;
A
#
# COMPACT_ATOMS: atom_id res chain seq x y z
N MET A 1 63.79 -5.13 -34.45
CA MET A 1 62.37 -4.71 -34.51
C MET A 1 61.50 -5.76 -35.20
N LEU A 2 61.84 -6.18 -36.43
CA LEU A 2 61.11 -7.23 -37.16
C LEU A 2 61.08 -8.59 -36.45
N GLU A 3 62.17 -9.01 -35.79
CA GLU A 3 62.19 -10.27 -35.03
C GLU A 3 61.13 -10.32 -33.93
N THR A 4 60.99 -9.24 -33.15
CA THR A 4 59.99 -9.14 -32.10
C THR A 4 58.57 -9.14 -32.66
N GLN A 5 58.37 -8.52 -33.82
CA GLN A 5 57.06 -8.49 -34.49
C GLN A 5 56.66 -9.87 -35.01
N LEU A 6 57.58 -10.59 -35.68
CA LEU A 6 57.34 -11.96 -36.11
C LEU A 6 57.11 -12.90 -34.92
N HIS A 7 57.82 -12.72 -33.81
CA HIS A 7 57.57 -13.47 -32.59
C HIS A 7 56.14 -13.24 -32.06
N ASN A 8 55.64 -12.00 -32.08
CA ASN A 8 54.26 -11.68 -31.69
C ASN A 8 53.21 -12.27 -32.64
N LEU A 9 53.59 -12.59 -33.89
CA LEU A 9 52.76 -13.32 -34.85
C LEU A 9 52.85 -14.85 -34.67
N GLY A 10 53.53 -15.34 -33.63
CA GLY A 10 53.59 -16.76 -33.27
C GLY A 10 54.72 -17.53 -33.96
N PHE A 11 55.73 -16.84 -34.52
CA PHE A 11 56.91 -17.50 -35.08
C PHE A 11 57.91 -17.86 -34.00
N HIS A 12 58.51 -19.05 -34.11
CA HIS A 12 59.53 -19.49 -33.18
C HIS A 12 60.89 -18.87 -33.51
N LYS A 13 61.76 -18.75 -32.49
CA LYS A 13 63.07 -18.09 -32.57
C LYS A 13 63.93 -18.54 -33.77
N ASN A 14 63.91 -19.83 -34.11
CA ASN A 14 64.69 -20.36 -35.23
C ASN A 14 64.02 -20.12 -36.59
N GLU A 15 62.68 -20.15 -36.66
CA GLU A 15 61.91 -19.79 -37.86
C GLU A 15 62.19 -18.35 -38.26
N ILE A 16 62.18 -17.43 -37.29
CA ILE A 16 62.44 -16.00 -37.52
C ILE A 16 63.83 -15.81 -38.15
N LYS A 17 64.85 -16.44 -37.57
CA LYS A 17 66.23 -16.33 -38.08
C LYS A 17 66.38 -16.89 -39.49
N VAL A 18 65.79 -18.05 -39.76
CA VAL A 18 65.85 -18.68 -41.08
C VAL A 18 65.05 -17.90 -42.11
N TYR A 19 63.87 -17.40 -41.74
CA TYR A 19 63.01 -16.62 -42.64
C TYR A 19 63.66 -15.30 -43.05
N LEU A 20 64.26 -14.57 -42.10
CA LEU A 20 64.99 -13.34 -42.40
C LEU A 20 66.25 -13.62 -43.25
N ALA A 21 66.98 -14.69 -42.95
CA ALA A 21 68.14 -15.09 -43.75
C ALA A 21 67.78 -15.38 -45.22
N LEU A 22 66.59 -15.90 -45.50
CA LEU A 22 66.13 -16.13 -46.88
C LEU A 22 65.89 -14.84 -47.66
N PHE A 23 65.49 -13.74 -47.01
CA PHE A 23 65.39 -12.43 -47.66
C PHE A 23 66.76 -11.79 -47.91
N GLU A 24 67.74 -12.07 -47.05
CA GLU A 24 69.10 -11.56 -47.18
C GLU A 24 69.91 -12.31 -48.25
N LEU A 25 69.78 -13.64 -48.29
CA LEU A 25 70.53 -14.52 -49.21
C LEU A 25 69.84 -14.73 -50.56
N GLY A 26 68.54 -14.44 -50.65
CA GLY A 26 67.71 -14.81 -51.79
C GLY A 26 67.62 -16.33 -51.96
N GLN A 27 67.62 -16.80 -53.21
CA GLN A 27 67.54 -18.23 -53.51
C GLN A 27 68.87 -18.94 -53.17
N CYS A 28 68.89 -19.74 -52.11
CA CYS A 28 70.10 -20.36 -51.56
C CYS A 28 69.89 -21.82 -51.16
N LYS A 29 70.98 -22.55 -50.85
CA LYS A 29 70.92 -23.92 -50.32
C LYS A 29 70.82 -23.87 -48.80
N ALA A 30 70.31 -24.94 -48.18
CA ALA A 30 70.27 -25.04 -46.71
C ALA A 30 71.65 -24.88 -46.05
N GLY A 31 72.74 -25.29 -46.74
CA GLY A 31 74.11 -25.08 -46.27
C GLY A 31 74.49 -23.60 -46.11
N ASP A 32 74.02 -22.75 -47.03
CA ASP A 32 74.27 -21.31 -47.00
C ASP A 32 73.54 -20.65 -45.81
N ILE A 33 72.31 -21.09 -45.56
CA ILE A 33 71.51 -20.65 -44.40
C ILE A 33 72.14 -21.11 -43.09
N ILE A 34 72.67 -22.33 -43.01
CA ILE A 34 73.39 -22.85 -41.83
C ILE A 34 74.61 -21.99 -41.52
N LEU A 35 75.40 -21.66 -42.55
CA LEU A 35 76.59 -20.83 -42.40
C LEU A 35 76.22 -19.41 -41.94
N HIS A 36 75.20 -18.83 -42.55
CA HIS A 36 74.75 -17.45 -42.28
C HIS A 36 74.12 -17.30 -40.89
N THR A 37 73.21 -18.20 -40.53
CA THR A 37 72.48 -18.14 -39.26
C THR A 37 73.26 -18.70 -38.07
N LYS A 38 74.35 -19.46 -38.34
CA LYS A 38 75.13 -20.22 -37.36
C LYS A 38 74.29 -21.20 -36.51
N LEU A 39 73.12 -21.59 -37.01
CA LEU A 39 72.25 -22.57 -36.36
C LEU A 39 72.70 -24.00 -36.69
N HIS A 40 72.46 -24.93 -35.76
CA HIS A 40 72.72 -26.35 -36.03
C HIS A 40 71.86 -26.84 -37.21
N ARG A 41 72.43 -27.70 -38.07
CA ARG A 41 71.79 -28.22 -39.29
C ARG A 41 70.33 -28.62 -39.08
N ASN A 42 70.05 -29.42 -38.04
CA ASN A 42 68.71 -29.92 -37.79
C ASN A 42 67.70 -28.79 -37.52
N LEU A 43 68.10 -27.71 -36.83
CA LEU A 43 67.22 -26.58 -36.54
C LEU A 43 66.88 -25.79 -37.80
N VAL A 44 67.81 -25.68 -38.74
CA VAL A 44 67.57 -25.04 -40.04
C VAL A 44 66.59 -25.86 -40.86
N TYR A 45 66.76 -27.18 -40.93
CA TYR A 45 65.82 -28.03 -41.67
C TYR A 45 64.42 -28.04 -41.05
N THR A 46 64.29 -28.10 -39.72
CA THR A 46 63.00 -27.99 -39.04
C THR A 46 62.33 -26.63 -39.31
N ALA A 47 63.08 -25.53 -39.22
CA ALA A 47 62.54 -24.21 -39.51
C ALA A 47 62.12 -24.05 -40.98
N LEU A 48 62.90 -24.60 -41.93
CA LEU A 48 62.53 -24.60 -43.35
C LEU A 48 61.26 -25.41 -43.59
N GLU A 49 61.10 -26.57 -42.93
CA GLU A 49 59.90 -27.39 -43.05
C GLU A 49 58.65 -26.68 -42.50
N GLU A 50 58.75 -26.04 -41.33
CA GLU A 50 57.63 -25.29 -40.74
C GLU A 50 57.26 -24.04 -41.57
N LEU A 51 58.25 -23.34 -42.12
CA LEU A 51 58.01 -22.21 -43.03
C LEU A 51 57.43 -22.65 -44.38
N GLU A 52 57.81 -23.83 -44.88
CA GLU A 52 57.23 -24.44 -46.08
C GLU A 52 55.77 -24.84 -45.84
N LYS A 53 55.45 -25.46 -44.68
CA LYS A 53 54.06 -25.77 -44.28
C LYS A 53 53.18 -24.52 -44.17
N LYS A 54 53.75 -23.39 -43.75
CA LYS A 54 53.08 -22.07 -43.70
C LYS A 54 53.01 -21.40 -45.08
N GLU A 55 53.55 -22.03 -46.12
CA GLU A 55 53.69 -21.51 -47.49
C GLU A 55 54.48 -20.19 -47.59
N LEU A 56 55.35 -19.90 -46.61
CA LEU A 56 56.14 -18.67 -46.54
C LEU A 56 57.46 -18.76 -47.30
N LEU A 57 57.84 -19.95 -47.74
CA LEU A 57 58.98 -20.20 -48.62
C LEU A 57 58.63 -21.24 -49.68
N THR A 58 59.44 -21.29 -50.72
CA THR A 58 59.38 -22.33 -51.75
C THR A 58 60.68 -23.13 -51.77
N LYS A 59 60.55 -24.46 -51.83
CA LYS A 59 61.64 -25.39 -52.04
C LYS A 59 61.64 -25.86 -53.50
N THR A 60 62.71 -25.61 -54.23
CA THR A 60 62.90 -26.07 -55.62
C THR A 60 64.09 -27.03 -55.70
N ILE A 61 63.94 -28.15 -56.40
CA ILE A 61 65.04 -29.10 -56.63
C ILE A 61 65.59 -28.88 -58.04
N ALA A 62 66.85 -28.47 -58.14
CA ALA A 62 67.53 -28.30 -59.42
C ALA A 62 68.87 -29.05 -59.40
N LYS A 63 69.13 -29.88 -60.43
CA LYS A 63 70.35 -30.72 -60.52
C LYS A 63 70.65 -31.50 -59.23
N SER A 64 69.62 -32.14 -58.67
CA SER A 64 69.68 -32.94 -57.43
C SER A 64 70.03 -32.17 -56.15
N VAL A 65 69.90 -30.84 -56.15
CA VAL A 65 70.13 -30.01 -54.96
C VAL A 65 68.90 -29.15 -54.66
N ALA A 66 68.44 -29.20 -53.40
CA ALA A 66 67.35 -28.36 -52.92
C ALA A 66 67.83 -26.91 -52.72
N LYS A 67 67.07 -25.97 -53.27
CA LYS A 67 67.20 -24.53 -53.07
C LYS A 67 65.92 -24.00 -52.41
N PHE A 68 66.08 -23.00 -51.56
CA PHE A 68 65.01 -22.37 -50.80
C PHE A 68 65.01 -20.88 -51.10
N SER A 69 63.82 -20.30 -51.21
CA SER A 69 63.62 -18.86 -51.35
C SER A 69 62.38 -18.44 -50.56
N ALA A 70 62.45 -17.31 -49.87
CA ALA A 70 61.26 -16.72 -49.26
C ALA A 70 60.22 -16.36 -50.35
N ASN A 71 58.95 -16.61 -50.05
CA ASN A 71 57.85 -16.16 -50.90
C ASN A 71 57.58 -14.67 -50.67
N ASN A 72 56.66 -14.10 -51.46
CA ASN A 72 56.24 -12.71 -51.30
C ASN A 72 55.79 -12.44 -49.84
N PRO A 73 56.29 -11.40 -49.15
CA PRO A 73 55.88 -11.04 -47.79
C PRO A 73 54.37 -10.90 -47.58
N GLU A 74 53.61 -10.58 -48.63
CA GLU A 74 52.14 -10.53 -48.60
C GLU A 74 51.51 -11.87 -48.17
N ARG A 75 52.19 -12.99 -48.40
CA ARG A 75 51.77 -14.32 -47.92
C ARG A 75 51.63 -14.39 -46.40
N LEU A 76 52.41 -13.61 -45.65
CA LEU A 76 52.28 -13.50 -44.19
C LEU A 76 50.89 -12.97 -43.79
N VAL A 77 50.38 -12.01 -44.55
CA VAL A 77 49.05 -11.41 -44.31
C VAL A 77 47.95 -12.40 -44.68
N GLU A 78 48.08 -13.05 -45.83
CA GLU A 78 47.11 -14.06 -46.28
C GLU A 78 47.00 -15.26 -45.32
N GLU A 79 48.13 -15.71 -44.75
CA GLU A 79 48.17 -16.80 -43.77
C GLU A 79 47.35 -16.46 -42.52
N LEU A 80 47.49 -15.23 -42.01
CA LEU A 80 46.76 -14.75 -40.84
C LEU A 80 45.28 -14.53 -41.12
N GLU A 81 44.92 -14.04 -42.32
CA GLU A 81 43.51 -13.86 -42.70
C GLU A 81 42.81 -15.22 -42.85
N ASN A 82 43.49 -16.22 -43.41
CA ASN A 82 42.98 -17.60 -43.47
C ASN A 82 42.73 -18.19 -42.08
N LYS A 83 43.68 -17.99 -41.14
CA LYS A 83 43.51 -18.42 -39.74
C LYS A 83 42.33 -17.71 -39.06
N LYS A 84 42.16 -16.41 -39.30
CA LYS A 84 41.04 -15.63 -38.77
C LYS A 84 39.70 -16.14 -39.31
N GLN A 85 39.61 -16.41 -40.60
CA GLN A 85 38.40 -16.96 -41.22
C GLN A 85 38.06 -18.34 -40.63
N LEU A 86 39.05 -19.23 -40.50
CA LEU A 86 38.88 -20.52 -39.85
C LEU A 86 38.40 -20.38 -38.39
N ALA A 87 39.01 -19.48 -37.62
CA ALA A 87 38.62 -19.22 -36.24
C ALA A 87 37.17 -18.71 -36.14
N GLN A 88 36.75 -17.84 -37.06
CA GLN A 88 35.36 -17.35 -37.14
C GLN A 88 34.38 -18.48 -37.45
N GLU A 89 34.71 -19.37 -38.39
CA GLU A 89 33.88 -20.53 -38.72
C GLU A 89 33.75 -21.51 -37.54
N ILE A 90 34.86 -21.79 -36.85
CA ILE A 90 34.88 -22.63 -35.65
C ILE A 90 34.01 -22.00 -34.56
N ALA A 91 34.18 -20.71 -34.29
CA ALA A 91 33.39 -19.99 -33.29
C ALA A 91 31.88 -20.06 -33.59
N LYS A 92 31.50 -19.92 -34.87
CA LYS A 92 30.11 -20.07 -35.31
C LYS A 92 29.57 -21.48 -35.03
N LYS A 93 30.31 -22.52 -35.44
CA LYS A 93 29.93 -23.93 -35.21
C LYS A 93 29.84 -24.28 -33.73
N LEU A 94 30.74 -23.75 -32.90
CA LEU A 94 30.70 -23.94 -31.44
C LEU A 94 29.47 -23.27 -30.83
N LYS A 95 29.11 -22.07 -31.28
CA LYS A 95 27.90 -21.35 -30.85
C LYS A 95 26.62 -22.11 -31.21
N GLU A 96 26.57 -22.76 -32.38
CA GLU A 96 25.45 -23.61 -32.80
C GLU A 96 25.33 -24.90 -31.96
N ARG A 97 26.44 -25.40 -31.41
CA ARG A 97 26.48 -26.58 -30.54
C ARG A 97 26.25 -26.29 -29.06
N GLN A 98 26.28 -25.02 -28.67
CA GLN A 98 25.99 -24.60 -27.31
C GLN A 98 24.47 -24.69 -27.07
N ASN A 99 24.00 -25.92 -26.87
CA ASN A 99 22.64 -26.22 -26.43
C ASN A 99 22.54 -25.86 -24.94
N GLU A 100 21.48 -25.13 -24.60
CA GLU A 100 21.27 -24.36 -23.37
C GLU A 100 22.03 -23.04 -23.37
N ALA A 101 21.28 -21.94 -23.52
CA ALA A 101 21.76 -20.65 -23.05
C ALA A 101 22.07 -20.85 -21.56
N PRO A 102 23.33 -20.75 -21.12
CA PRO A 102 23.63 -20.88 -19.70
C PRO A 102 22.75 -19.87 -18.98
N ARG A 103 22.08 -20.31 -17.90
CA ARG A 103 21.46 -19.40 -16.94
C ARG A 103 22.57 -18.48 -16.45
N GLU A 104 22.70 -17.33 -17.11
CA GLU A 104 23.77 -16.39 -16.86
C GLU A 104 23.38 -15.66 -15.59
N ILE A 105 23.96 -16.08 -14.48
CA ILE A 105 23.90 -15.36 -13.22
C ILE A 105 25.13 -14.48 -13.16
N THR A 106 24.92 -13.17 -13.22
CA THR A 106 25.98 -12.19 -13.03
C THR A 106 25.76 -11.47 -11.71
N VAL A 107 26.80 -11.37 -10.90
CA VAL A 107 26.79 -10.57 -9.66
C VAL A 107 27.51 -9.26 -9.96
N PHE A 108 26.83 -8.14 -9.76
CA PHE A 108 27.43 -6.82 -9.82
C PHE A 108 27.63 -6.31 -8.39
N GLU A 109 28.88 -6.11 -8.02
CA GLU A 109 29.28 -5.56 -6.74
C GLU A 109 29.60 -4.08 -6.87
N GLY A 110 29.12 -3.29 -5.91
CA GLY A 110 29.37 -1.86 -5.86
C GLY A 110 28.52 -1.05 -6.83
N ILE A 111 28.54 0.27 -6.61
CA ILE A 111 27.72 1.23 -7.34
C ILE A 111 28.07 1.23 -8.84
N GLU A 112 29.35 1.25 -9.19
CA GLU A 112 29.80 1.37 -10.60
C GLU A 112 29.45 0.13 -11.45
N GLY A 113 29.61 -1.07 -10.89
CA GLY A 113 29.24 -2.32 -11.57
C GLY A 113 27.74 -2.36 -11.90
N MET A 114 26.91 -1.98 -10.92
CA MET A 114 25.47 -1.86 -11.08
C MET A 114 25.09 -0.78 -12.10
N LYS A 115 25.63 0.45 -12.00
CA LYS A 115 25.33 1.55 -12.94
C LYS A 115 25.58 1.13 -14.38
N LYS A 116 26.74 0.55 -14.66
CA LYS A 116 27.13 0.10 -16.00
C LYS A 116 26.16 -0.94 -16.57
N PHE A 117 25.75 -1.93 -15.76
CA PHE A 117 24.76 -2.92 -16.17
C PHE A 117 23.40 -2.28 -16.45
N LYS A 118 22.93 -1.42 -15.54
CA LYS A 118 21.64 -0.74 -15.66
C LYS A 118 21.59 0.15 -16.91
N GLU A 119 22.60 0.97 -17.15
CA GLU A 119 22.66 1.78 -18.37
C GLU A 119 22.63 0.94 -19.65
N LYS A 120 23.38 -0.18 -19.66
CA LYS A 120 23.36 -1.12 -20.78
C LYS A 120 21.97 -1.74 -20.97
N SER A 121 21.25 -2.04 -19.89
CA SER A 121 19.94 -2.70 -19.94
C SER A 121 18.92 -1.91 -20.77
N LEU A 122 18.94 -0.57 -20.72
CA LEU A 122 18.06 0.29 -21.52
C LEU A 122 18.27 0.17 -23.04
N ASN A 123 19.43 -0.33 -23.49
CA ASN A 123 19.72 -0.58 -24.90
C ASN A 123 19.38 -2.01 -25.32
N ILE A 124 19.44 -2.97 -24.39
CA ILE A 124 19.22 -4.39 -24.71
C ILE A 124 17.72 -4.69 -24.85
N PHE A 125 16.85 -3.99 -24.10
CA PHE A 125 15.40 -4.24 -24.09
C PHE A 125 14.58 -2.98 -24.35
N PRO A 126 14.68 -2.35 -25.54
CA PRO A 126 13.95 -1.12 -25.86
C PRO A 126 12.43 -1.31 -25.85
N ASP A 127 11.92 -2.51 -26.13
CA ASP A 127 10.49 -2.80 -26.21
C ASP A 127 9.92 -3.51 -24.96
N SER A 128 10.73 -3.68 -23.91
CA SER A 128 10.28 -4.33 -22.67
C SER A 128 9.67 -3.32 -21.71
N THR A 129 8.66 -3.75 -20.95
CA THR A 129 8.24 -3.06 -19.72
C THR A 129 9.23 -3.37 -18.59
N ASN A 130 9.55 -2.35 -17.80
CA ASN A 130 10.32 -2.45 -16.56
C ASN A 130 9.37 -2.63 -15.37
N TYR A 131 9.39 -3.83 -14.79
CA TYR A 131 8.63 -4.16 -13.58
C TYR A 131 9.56 -4.06 -12.38
N ILE A 132 9.16 -3.37 -11.31
CA ILE A 132 9.93 -3.31 -10.06
C ILE A 132 9.02 -3.61 -8.87
N ILE A 133 9.49 -4.47 -7.96
CA ILE A 133 8.90 -4.74 -6.65
C ILE A 133 9.82 -4.20 -5.56
N SER A 134 9.26 -3.47 -4.61
CA SER A 134 9.96 -2.85 -3.49
C SER A 134 11.04 -1.85 -3.91
N ALA A 135 10.66 -0.83 -4.69
CA ALA A 135 11.57 0.27 -5.09
C ALA A 135 11.82 1.30 -3.95
N SER A 136 11.92 0.84 -2.71
CA SER A 136 11.78 1.62 -1.47
C SER A 136 13.09 2.09 -0.84
N SER A 137 14.23 1.55 -1.28
CA SER A 137 15.54 1.95 -0.78
C SER A 137 16.15 3.06 -1.63
N LEU A 138 15.44 4.17 -1.79
CA LEU A 138 16.03 5.40 -2.31
C LEU A 138 16.92 6.09 -1.26
N ASN A 139 16.63 5.93 0.03
CA ASN A 139 17.22 6.79 1.05
C ASN A 139 18.48 6.22 1.74
N VAL A 140 19.03 5.09 1.29
CA VAL A 140 20.22 4.49 1.93
C VAL A 140 21.51 5.14 1.43
N ILE A 141 21.55 5.56 0.15
CA ILE A 141 22.72 6.19 -0.48
C ILE A 141 22.24 7.30 -1.42
N PRO A 142 22.52 8.59 -1.13
CA PRO A 142 22.12 9.71 -1.99
C PRO A 142 22.62 9.60 -3.44
N GLU A 143 23.82 9.03 -3.63
CA GLU A 143 24.38 8.79 -4.96
C GLU A 143 23.52 7.80 -5.78
N LEU A 144 23.07 6.73 -5.15
CA LEU A 144 22.24 5.71 -5.79
C LEU A 144 20.85 6.28 -6.12
N GLU A 145 20.31 7.14 -5.25
CA GLU A 145 19.06 7.85 -5.52
C GLU A 145 19.16 8.74 -6.76
N ASN A 146 20.21 9.55 -6.84
CA ASN A 146 20.45 10.43 -7.99
C ASN A 146 20.59 9.62 -9.27
N PHE A 147 21.32 8.50 -9.21
CA PHE A 147 21.42 7.57 -10.33
C PHE A 147 20.04 7.03 -10.75
N TRP A 148 19.20 6.56 -9.82
CA TRP A 148 17.87 6.05 -10.17
C TRP A 148 16.96 7.12 -10.76
N ARG A 149 17.00 8.35 -10.25
CA ARG A 149 16.27 9.50 -10.80
C ARG A 149 16.68 9.76 -12.25
N GLU A 150 17.98 9.77 -12.54
CA GLU A 150 18.48 9.95 -13.90
C GLU A 150 18.14 8.75 -14.81
N TYR A 151 18.34 7.54 -14.31
CA TYR A 151 18.05 6.30 -15.02
C TYR A 151 16.59 6.23 -15.47
N HIS A 152 15.63 6.51 -14.57
CA HIS A 152 14.22 6.47 -14.92
C HIS A 152 13.79 7.63 -15.82
N ARG A 153 14.45 8.80 -15.75
CA ARG A 153 14.29 9.86 -16.75
C ARG A 153 14.77 9.40 -18.14
N LYS A 154 15.96 8.78 -18.24
CA LYS A 154 16.48 8.21 -19.49
C LYS A 154 15.54 7.14 -20.04
N ARG A 155 15.06 6.23 -19.19
CA ARG A 155 14.08 5.19 -19.53
C ARG A 155 12.79 5.80 -20.09
N SER A 156 12.21 6.75 -19.37
CA SER A 156 10.96 7.42 -19.74
C SER A 156 11.09 8.14 -21.09
N ARG A 157 12.19 8.88 -21.33
CA ARG A 157 12.48 9.54 -22.62
C ARG A 157 12.59 8.58 -23.80
N ARG A 158 12.94 7.31 -23.55
CA ARG A 158 13.02 6.26 -24.58
C ARG A 158 11.68 5.55 -24.81
N GLY A 159 10.60 5.96 -24.15
CA GLY A 159 9.29 5.34 -24.28
C GLY A 159 9.16 3.98 -23.59
N ILE A 160 10.16 3.56 -22.81
CA ILE A 160 10.19 2.25 -22.14
C ILE A 160 9.22 2.28 -20.94
N PRO A 161 8.15 1.47 -20.92
CA PRO A 161 7.16 1.51 -19.86
C PRO A 161 7.69 1.04 -18.50
N GLY A 162 7.06 1.54 -17.44
CA GLY A 162 7.36 1.24 -16.06
C GLY A 162 6.16 0.83 -15.24
N LYS A 163 6.26 -0.26 -14.51
CA LYS A 163 5.25 -0.66 -13.52
C LYS A 163 5.92 -0.93 -12.19
N PHE A 164 5.66 -0.07 -11.20
CA PHE A 164 6.38 -0.09 -9.93
C PHE A 164 5.46 -0.36 -8.75
N LEU A 165 5.81 -1.39 -7.98
CA LEU A 165 5.28 -1.63 -6.65
C LEU A 165 6.27 -1.08 -5.62
N ILE A 166 5.86 -0.06 -4.88
CA ILE A 166 6.69 0.64 -3.88
C ILE A 166 6.23 0.36 -2.45
N ASP A 167 7.14 0.39 -1.49
CA ASP A 167 6.76 0.21 -0.08
C ASP A 167 5.94 1.42 0.40
N GLN A 168 4.99 1.15 1.29
CA GLN A 168 4.11 2.15 1.91
C GLN A 168 4.88 3.27 2.63
N ASN A 169 6.07 2.97 3.18
CA ASN A 169 6.89 3.92 3.93
C ASN A 169 7.93 4.67 3.06
N THR A 170 7.83 4.57 1.72
CA THR A 170 8.73 5.32 0.82
C THR A 170 8.42 6.82 0.91
N ASP A 171 9.46 7.66 0.86
CA ASP A 171 9.33 9.12 0.87
C ASP A 171 8.35 9.63 -0.21
N LYS A 172 7.39 10.48 0.19
CA LYS A 172 6.29 10.92 -0.68
C LYS A 172 6.78 11.80 -1.83
N GLU A 173 7.81 12.63 -1.63
CA GLU A 173 8.36 13.48 -2.70
C GLU A 173 9.05 12.63 -3.75
N ALA A 174 9.82 11.64 -3.33
CA ALA A 174 10.45 10.69 -4.23
C ALA A 174 9.44 9.89 -5.06
N VAL A 175 8.30 9.52 -4.46
CA VAL A 175 7.18 8.87 -5.16
C VAL A 175 6.52 9.83 -6.16
N ALA A 176 6.27 11.09 -5.76
CA ALA A 176 5.66 12.09 -6.63
C ALA A 176 6.49 12.34 -7.90
N VAL A 177 7.79 12.56 -7.74
CA VAL A 177 8.71 12.76 -8.88
C VAL A 177 8.70 11.58 -9.85
N ARG A 178 8.62 10.34 -9.35
CA ARG A 178 8.53 9.14 -10.20
C ARG A 178 7.18 9.03 -10.90
N ARG A 179 6.09 9.36 -10.21
CA ARG A 179 4.72 9.28 -10.73
C ARG A 179 4.51 10.24 -11.91
N GLU A 180 5.20 11.38 -11.93
CA GLU A 180 5.14 12.36 -13.01
C GLU A 180 5.91 11.96 -14.27
N LEU A 181 6.77 10.93 -14.22
CA LEU A 181 7.54 10.50 -15.37
C LEU A 181 6.62 9.82 -16.42
N PRO A 182 6.64 10.25 -17.69
CA PRO A 182 5.92 9.58 -18.77
C PRO A 182 6.18 8.07 -18.82
N HIS A 183 5.17 7.30 -19.24
CA HIS A 183 5.23 5.84 -19.32
C HIS A 183 5.52 5.16 -17.98
N THR A 184 5.08 5.75 -16.87
CA THR A 184 5.23 5.17 -15.51
C THR A 184 3.87 4.98 -14.86
N GLU A 185 3.60 3.75 -14.46
CA GLU A 185 2.51 3.40 -13.55
C GLU A 185 3.12 2.96 -12.21
N LEU A 186 2.49 3.36 -11.12
CA LEU A 186 3.00 3.08 -9.77
C LEU A 186 1.85 2.81 -8.81
N LYS A 187 2.00 1.73 -8.03
CA LYS A 187 1.13 1.33 -6.94
C LYS A 187 1.96 1.07 -5.67
N TYR A 188 1.33 1.20 -4.52
CA TYR A 188 1.96 0.77 -3.27
C TYR A 188 1.77 -0.74 -3.07
N LEU A 189 2.73 -1.39 -2.41
CA LEU A 189 2.56 -2.76 -1.94
C LEU A 189 1.39 -2.84 -0.95
N PRO A 190 0.61 -3.93 -0.95
CA PRO A 190 -0.58 -4.06 -0.11
C PRO A 190 -0.28 -4.33 1.37
N PHE A 191 0.96 -4.12 1.83
CA PHE A 191 1.40 -4.33 3.21
C PHE A 191 2.46 -3.30 3.62
N GLY A 192 2.50 -2.98 4.93
CA GLY A 192 3.35 -1.93 5.51
C GLY A 192 4.79 -2.31 5.86
N THR A 193 5.34 -3.42 5.33
CA THR A 193 6.70 -3.88 5.65
C THR A 193 7.71 -3.30 4.65
N LYS A 194 8.81 -2.74 5.16
CA LYS A 194 9.95 -2.33 4.34
C LYS A 194 10.71 -3.58 3.88
N MET A 195 10.84 -3.81 2.58
CA MET A 195 11.66 -4.94 2.13
C MET A 195 13.13 -4.53 2.03
N PRO A 196 14.06 -5.36 2.51
CA PRO A 196 15.49 -5.12 2.41
C PRO A 196 16.06 -5.51 1.04
N ILE A 197 15.20 -5.80 0.06
CA ILE A 197 15.56 -6.22 -1.30
C ILE A 197 14.59 -5.62 -2.29
N TRP A 198 15.04 -5.37 -3.52
CA TRP A 198 14.16 -5.09 -4.64
C TRP A 198 14.26 -6.17 -5.70
N PHE A 199 13.16 -6.42 -6.39
CA PHE A 199 13.13 -7.26 -7.57
C PHE A 199 12.86 -6.38 -8.79
N GLU A 200 13.54 -6.64 -9.89
CA GLU A 200 13.30 -5.98 -11.16
C GLU A 200 13.19 -7.03 -12.26
N MET A 201 12.21 -6.89 -13.16
CA MET A 201 12.13 -7.72 -14.35
C MET A 201 12.17 -6.86 -15.60
N PHE A 202 13.05 -7.23 -16.52
CA PHE A 202 13.28 -6.53 -17.76
C PHE A 202 13.69 -7.51 -18.87
N GLY A 203 12.87 -7.66 -19.91
CA GLY A 203 13.04 -8.72 -20.91
C GLY A 203 13.04 -10.11 -20.25
N ASP A 204 14.10 -10.89 -20.50
CA ASP A 204 14.36 -12.19 -19.88
C ASP A 204 15.29 -12.10 -18.64
N TYR A 205 15.46 -10.91 -18.06
CA TYR A 205 16.31 -10.68 -16.90
C TYR A 205 15.50 -10.44 -15.64
N LEU A 206 15.84 -11.18 -14.59
CA LEU A 206 15.43 -10.94 -13.21
C LEU A 206 16.62 -10.32 -12.46
N GLY A 207 16.48 -9.08 -12.04
CA GLY A 207 17.36 -8.39 -11.10
C GLY A 207 16.88 -8.62 -9.67
N ILE A 208 17.78 -9.02 -8.78
CA ILE A 208 17.55 -9.03 -7.32
C ILE A 208 18.61 -8.13 -6.71
N GLY A 209 18.18 -7.02 -6.14
CA GLY A 209 19.07 -6.04 -5.60
C GLY A 209 19.00 -5.94 -4.08
N LEU A 210 20.17 -5.81 -3.47
CA LEU A 210 20.35 -5.59 -2.04
C LEU A 210 20.95 -4.19 -1.85
N PRO A 211 20.17 -3.24 -1.31
CA PRO A 211 20.66 -1.89 -1.03
C PRO A 211 21.52 -1.91 0.23
N SER A 212 22.77 -1.48 0.11
CA SER A 212 23.74 -1.33 1.21
C SER A 212 24.86 -0.40 0.73
N GLU A 213 25.76 0.03 1.63
CA GLU A 213 26.95 0.85 1.28
C GLU A 213 27.77 0.26 0.13
N ASN A 214 27.84 -1.08 0.06
CA ASN A 214 28.38 -1.82 -1.07
C ASN A 214 27.25 -2.64 -1.73
N PRO A 215 26.42 -2.03 -2.60
CA PRO A 215 25.21 -2.66 -3.09
C PRO A 215 25.52 -3.88 -3.94
N LEU A 216 24.65 -4.88 -3.87
CA LEU A 216 24.73 -6.08 -4.69
C LEU A 216 23.54 -6.14 -5.64
N LEU A 217 23.79 -6.46 -6.90
CA LEU A 217 22.76 -6.76 -7.88
C LEU A 217 23.05 -8.13 -8.51
N PHE A 218 22.18 -9.09 -8.21
CA PHE A 218 22.14 -10.37 -8.91
C PHE A 218 21.31 -10.19 -10.17
N SER A 219 21.89 -10.51 -11.32
CA SER A 219 21.22 -10.48 -12.62
C SER A 219 21.12 -11.90 -13.14
N ILE A 220 19.90 -12.39 -13.27
CA ILE A 220 19.60 -13.77 -13.69
C ILE A 220 18.92 -13.69 -15.06
N LYS A 221 19.60 -14.19 -16.10
CA LYS A 221 18.99 -14.34 -17.43
C LYS A 221 18.19 -15.65 -17.48
N SER A 222 16.89 -15.59 -17.23
CA SER A 222 15.96 -16.72 -17.33
C SER A 222 14.54 -16.24 -17.56
N ARG A 223 13.94 -16.68 -18.67
CA ARG A 223 12.56 -16.39 -19.02
C ARG A 223 11.58 -17.00 -18.01
N GLU A 224 11.90 -18.19 -17.48
CA GLU A 224 11.10 -18.88 -16.46
C GLU A 224 11.10 -18.12 -15.13
N ALA A 225 12.27 -17.64 -14.68
CA ALA A 225 12.38 -16.86 -13.46
C ALA A 225 11.61 -15.52 -13.58
N VAL A 226 11.73 -14.85 -14.73
CA VAL A 226 10.95 -13.64 -15.01
C VAL A 226 9.44 -13.93 -15.03
N ALA A 227 9.01 -15.00 -15.69
CA ALA A 227 7.60 -15.38 -15.72
C ALA A 227 7.04 -15.63 -14.31
N GLY A 228 7.74 -16.42 -13.49
CA GLY A 228 7.34 -16.68 -12.11
C GLY A 228 7.28 -15.42 -11.25
N MET A 229 8.27 -14.54 -11.36
CA MET A 229 8.26 -13.27 -10.62
C MET A 229 7.20 -12.29 -11.12
N LYS A 230 6.85 -12.32 -12.41
CA LYS A 230 5.74 -11.54 -12.97
C LYS A 230 4.39 -11.98 -12.45
N GLU A 231 4.18 -13.27 -12.19
CA GLU A 231 2.96 -13.73 -11.51
C GLU A 231 2.85 -13.13 -10.11
N PHE A 232 3.95 -13.13 -9.35
CA PHE A 232 4.00 -12.50 -8.03
C PHE A 232 3.76 -10.97 -8.10
N PHE A 233 4.34 -10.30 -9.08
CA PHE A 233 4.06 -8.90 -9.37
C PHE A 233 2.57 -8.67 -9.66
N ASN A 234 1.99 -9.46 -10.57
CA ASN A 234 0.60 -9.33 -10.99
C ASN A 234 -0.37 -9.57 -9.83
N TYR A 235 -0.08 -10.52 -8.95
CA TYR A 235 -0.86 -10.77 -7.74
C TYR A 235 -0.98 -9.50 -6.88
N PHE A 236 0.14 -8.82 -6.61
CA PHE A 236 0.11 -7.56 -5.86
C PHE A 236 -0.44 -6.40 -6.66
N TRP A 237 -0.16 -6.34 -7.96
CA TRP A 237 -0.61 -5.27 -8.84
C TRP A 237 -2.12 -5.22 -8.98
N ASN A 238 -2.76 -6.38 -9.01
CA ASN A 238 -4.21 -6.53 -9.15
C ASN A 238 -4.92 -6.69 -7.80
N ASN A 239 -4.19 -6.60 -6.67
CA ASN A 239 -4.79 -6.66 -5.35
C ASN A 239 -5.48 -5.33 -5.02
N ASN A 240 -6.77 -5.40 -4.70
CA ASN A 240 -7.58 -4.25 -4.30
C ASN A 240 -7.68 -4.10 -2.78
N THR A 241 -6.98 -4.95 -2.02
CA THR A 241 -6.94 -4.88 -0.55
C THR A 241 -5.57 -4.41 -0.08
N THR A 242 -5.54 -3.43 0.82
CA THR A 242 -4.33 -2.89 1.43
C THR A 242 -4.40 -3.01 2.95
N THR A 243 -3.36 -3.54 3.57
CA THR A 243 -3.19 -3.55 5.02
C THR A 243 -2.16 -2.51 5.44
N LEU A 244 -2.63 -1.49 6.15
CA LEU A 244 -1.80 -0.45 6.76
C LEU A 244 -1.60 -0.73 8.25
N ARG A 245 -0.46 -0.30 8.80
CA ARG A 245 -0.07 -0.55 10.19
C ARG A 245 0.50 0.67 10.89
N GLY A 246 0.25 0.76 12.20
CA GLY A 246 0.83 1.78 13.08
C GLY A 246 0.43 3.21 12.72
N GLU A 247 1.19 4.18 13.24
CA GLU A 247 0.93 5.61 13.05
C GLU A 247 0.97 6.04 11.59
N ASN A 248 1.98 5.60 10.82
CA ASN A 248 2.09 5.92 9.39
C ASN A 248 0.89 5.38 8.59
N GLY A 249 0.43 4.18 8.94
CA GLY A 249 -0.76 3.60 8.35
C GLY A 249 -2.01 4.40 8.66
N ALA A 250 -2.18 4.81 9.92
CA ALA A 250 -3.28 5.67 10.34
C ALA A 250 -3.28 7.02 9.62
N ARG A 251 -2.10 7.65 9.49
CA ARG A 251 -1.92 8.90 8.74
C ARG A 251 -2.28 8.73 7.27
N THR A 252 -1.77 7.68 6.63
CA THR A 252 -2.04 7.39 5.21
C THR A 252 -3.53 7.17 4.97
N PHE A 253 -4.17 6.36 5.80
CA PHE A 253 -5.61 6.10 5.73
C PHE A 253 -6.42 7.39 5.90
N ILE A 254 -6.20 8.13 7.00
CA ILE A 254 -7.05 9.28 7.30
C ILE A 254 -6.85 10.39 6.26
N GLU A 255 -5.63 10.60 5.76
CA GLU A 255 -5.36 11.52 4.65
C GLU A 255 -6.04 11.10 3.34
N ASP A 256 -6.14 9.79 3.05
CA ASP A 256 -6.85 9.29 1.87
C ASP A 256 -8.36 9.63 1.91
N THR A 257 -8.96 9.64 3.11
CA THR A 257 -10.37 10.06 3.28
C THR A 257 -10.60 11.51 2.84
N LEU A 258 -9.56 12.37 2.83
CA LEU A 258 -9.65 13.77 2.39
C LEU A 258 -9.91 13.92 0.88
N ASN A 259 -9.84 12.83 0.12
CA ASN A 259 -10.13 12.80 -1.31
C ASN A 259 -11.62 12.52 -1.60
N SER A 260 -12.44 12.31 -0.56
CA SER A 260 -13.87 12.07 -0.67
C SER A 260 -14.67 13.26 -0.16
N THR A 261 -15.85 13.50 -0.76
CA THR A 261 -16.78 14.52 -0.27
C THR A 261 -17.52 14.06 0.98
N ASP A 262 -17.95 12.80 1.01
CA ASP A 262 -18.68 12.19 2.11
C ASP A 262 -17.93 10.97 2.65
N VAL A 263 -17.88 10.85 3.98
CA VAL A 263 -17.24 9.75 4.71
C VAL A 263 -18.22 9.25 5.77
N TYR A 264 -18.47 7.94 5.78
CA TYR A 264 -19.42 7.31 6.68
C TYR A 264 -18.68 6.41 7.69
N TRP A 265 -18.94 6.63 8.97
CA TRP A 265 -18.31 5.89 10.06
C TRP A 265 -19.33 5.02 10.79
N ILE A 266 -18.93 3.79 11.11
CA ILE A 266 -19.67 2.88 11.99
C ILE A 266 -18.73 2.46 13.12
N GLY A 267 -19.13 2.71 14.36
CA GLY A 267 -18.33 2.40 15.55
C GLY A 267 -17.33 3.50 15.89
N GLY A 268 -17.64 4.76 15.59
CA GLY A 268 -16.77 5.88 15.93
C GLY A 268 -16.47 5.91 17.44
N ASN A 269 -15.20 5.69 17.82
CA ASN A 269 -14.82 5.40 19.21
C ASN A 269 -13.60 6.18 19.73
N SER A 270 -13.29 7.32 19.10
CA SER A 270 -12.14 8.18 19.45
C SER A 270 -10.76 7.53 19.39
N GLY A 271 -10.63 6.36 18.75
CA GLY A 271 -9.38 5.60 18.74
C GLY A 271 -8.20 6.34 18.10
N ILE A 272 -8.39 7.03 16.98
CA ILE A 272 -7.31 7.80 16.33
C ILE A 272 -6.76 8.91 17.22
N GLU A 273 -7.64 9.63 17.94
CA GLU A 273 -7.24 10.68 18.87
C GLU A 273 -6.47 10.12 20.06
N LYS A 274 -6.90 8.95 20.56
CA LYS A 274 -6.26 8.26 21.69
C LYS A 274 -4.86 7.74 21.36
N PHE A 275 -4.71 7.04 20.24
CA PHE A 275 -3.45 6.36 19.91
C PHE A 275 -2.51 7.21 19.06
N TYR A 276 -3.02 8.14 18.25
CA TYR A 276 -2.25 8.97 17.33
C TYR A 276 -2.69 10.46 17.39
N PRO A 277 -2.54 11.13 18.55
CA PRO A 277 -3.07 12.48 18.77
C PRO A 277 -2.52 13.53 17.80
N GLN A 278 -1.26 13.39 17.36
CA GLN A 278 -0.69 14.32 16.38
C GLN A 278 -1.32 14.12 14.99
N VAL A 279 -1.54 12.88 14.56
CA VAL A 279 -2.24 12.58 13.30
C VAL A 279 -3.65 13.18 13.33
N TRP A 280 -4.37 13.04 14.44
CA TRP A 280 -5.69 13.65 14.62
C TRP A 280 -5.63 15.18 14.57
N HIS A 281 -4.65 15.78 15.26
CA HIS A 281 -4.45 17.23 15.27
C HIS A 281 -4.21 17.80 13.88
N ASP A 282 -3.39 17.13 13.07
CA ASP A 282 -3.06 17.56 11.70
C ASP A 282 -4.27 17.42 10.78
N TYR A 283 -5.05 16.34 10.95
CA TYR A 283 -6.17 15.99 10.08
C TYR A 283 -7.39 16.90 10.23
N LYS A 284 -7.82 17.18 11.47
CA LYS A 284 -9.11 17.84 11.74
C LYS A 284 -9.29 19.19 11.02
N LYS A 285 -8.22 20.00 10.97
CA LYS A 285 -8.22 21.28 10.23
C LYS A 285 -8.32 21.07 8.72
N GLN A 286 -7.62 20.08 8.19
CA GLN A 286 -7.62 19.76 6.75
C GLN A 286 -9.00 19.29 6.29
N ARG A 287 -9.67 18.45 7.09
CA ARG A 287 -11.03 17.96 6.83
C ARG A 287 -12.02 19.11 6.67
N VAL A 288 -12.05 20.04 7.64
CA VAL A 288 -12.92 21.23 7.61
C VAL A 288 -12.63 22.10 6.39
N ASN A 289 -11.34 22.38 6.13
CA ASN A 289 -10.92 23.21 5.00
C ASN A 289 -11.31 22.60 3.64
N LYS A 290 -11.20 21.27 3.51
CA LYS A 290 -11.61 20.52 2.33
C LYS A 290 -13.12 20.22 2.29
N LYS A 291 -13.88 20.63 3.32
CA LYS A 291 -15.33 20.44 3.45
C LYS A 291 -15.76 18.97 3.34
N VAL A 292 -14.95 18.07 3.89
CA VAL A 292 -15.22 16.63 3.87
C VAL A 292 -16.28 16.32 4.91
N PHE A 293 -17.47 15.91 4.47
CA PHE A 293 -18.62 15.65 5.32
C PHE A 293 -18.51 14.28 5.99
N TRP A 294 -18.70 14.25 7.31
CA TRP A 294 -18.66 13.03 8.11
C TRP A 294 -20.06 12.70 8.62
N HIS A 295 -20.49 11.46 8.37
CA HIS A 295 -21.70 10.87 8.94
C HIS A 295 -21.31 9.76 9.90
N ASP A 296 -21.48 9.98 11.20
CA ASP A 296 -20.82 9.17 12.22
C ASP A 296 -21.81 8.42 13.13
N LEU A 297 -21.82 7.09 13.02
CA LEU A 297 -22.46 6.21 13.98
C LEU A 297 -21.48 5.91 15.12
N ILE A 298 -21.51 6.73 16.16
CA ILE A 298 -20.56 6.70 17.28
C ILE A 298 -20.96 5.70 18.36
N ASP A 299 -19.97 5.10 19.00
CA ASP A 299 -20.20 4.26 20.17
C ASP A 299 -20.75 5.08 21.35
N PRO A 300 -21.70 4.54 22.15
CA PRO A 300 -22.24 5.23 23.31
C PRO A 300 -21.16 5.70 24.29
N GLY A 301 -21.23 6.97 24.70
CA GLY A 301 -20.32 7.55 25.68
C GLY A 301 -18.95 7.98 25.12
N MET A 302 -18.72 7.82 23.81
CA MET A 302 -17.53 8.34 23.15
C MET A 302 -17.71 9.81 22.81
N THR A 303 -16.62 10.57 22.72
CA THR A 303 -16.58 11.97 22.30
C THR A 303 -15.21 12.28 21.72
N LEU A 304 -15.18 13.02 20.61
CA LEU A 304 -13.96 13.45 19.91
C LEU A 304 -13.73 14.95 20.10
N SER A 305 -12.45 15.37 20.17
CA SER A 305 -12.12 16.80 20.14
C SER A 305 -12.30 17.41 18.75
N SER A 306 -12.78 18.66 18.68
CA SER A 306 -12.92 19.42 17.43
C SER A 306 -11.61 20.07 16.97
N ALA A 307 -11.60 20.69 15.79
CA ALA A 307 -10.52 21.55 15.32
C ALA A 307 -10.32 22.78 16.21
N GLU A 308 -11.37 23.28 16.85
CA GLU A 308 -11.30 24.36 17.84
C GLU A 308 -10.86 23.82 19.20
N SER A 309 -9.83 24.44 19.79
CA SER A 309 -9.29 24.02 21.07
C SER A 309 -10.35 24.12 22.18
N GLY A 310 -10.53 23.04 22.95
CA GLY A 310 -11.46 22.99 24.07
C GLY A 310 -12.92 22.72 23.69
N LYS A 311 -13.24 22.47 22.41
CA LYS A 311 -14.58 22.08 21.95
C LYS A 311 -14.64 20.65 21.43
N THR A 312 -15.84 20.07 21.45
CA THR A 312 -16.15 18.74 20.89
C THR A 312 -16.52 18.83 19.42
N ILE A 313 -16.30 17.76 18.65
CA ILE A 313 -16.60 17.71 17.20
C ILE A 313 -18.10 17.92 16.87
N TYR A 314 -18.99 17.76 17.85
CA TYR A 314 -20.46 17.86 17.67
C TYR A 314 -20.96 19.20 17.13
N ASP A 315 -20.21 20.29 17.35
CA ASP A 315 -20.55 21.62 16.86
C ASP A 315 -19.76 22.01 15.60
N GLU A 316 -18.97 21.08 15.04
CA GLU A 316 -18.09 21.35 13.90
C GLU A 316 -18.85 21.27 12.57
N ALA A 317 -18.49 22.15 11.62
CA ALA A 317 -19.07 22.13 10.28
C ALA A 317 -18.80 20.79 9.56
N TYR A 318 -19.75 20.37 8.71
CA TYR A 318 -19.63 19.13 7.91
C TYR A 318 -19.50 17.86 8.77
N TYR A 319 -20.18 17.81 9.91
CA TYR A 319 -20.23 16.64 10.77
C TYR A 319 -21.66 16.42 11.24
N GLU A 320 -22.16 15.20 11.10
CA GLU A 320 -23.39 14.76 11.72
C GLU A 320 -23.19 13.40 12.38
N TYR A 321 -23.89 13.14 13.48
CA TYR A 321 -23.69 11.92 14.24
C TYR A 321 -24.99 11.37 14.83
N LYS A 322 -24.99 10.06 15.07
CA LYS A 322 -25.98 9.32 15.85
C LYS A 322 -25.26 8.27 16.69
N PHE A 323 -25.85 7.85 17.81
CA PHE A 323 -25.26 6.80 18.63
C PHE A 323 -25.64 5.41 18.09
N LEU A 324 -24.68 4.50 18.06
CA LEU A 324 -24.94 3.08 17.85
C LEU A 324 -25.67 2.48 19.06
N PRO A 325 -26.48 1.43 18.85
CA PRO A 325 -26.95 0.60 19.94
C PRO A 325 -25.78 -0.01 20.72
N GLU A 326 -25.86 0.00 22.05
CA GLU A 326 -24.82 -0.54 22.93
C GLU A 326 -24.48 -2.01 22.64
N ALA A 327 -25.46 -2.78 22.14
CA ALA A 327 -25.30 -4.18 21.76
C ALA A 327 -24.32 -4.43 20.60
N VAL A 328 -23.99 -3.40 19.81
CA VAL A 328 -23.09 -3.49 18.65
C VAL A 328 -21.87 -2.56 18.77
N ALA A 329 -21.71 -1.88 19.90
CA ALA A 329 -20.56 -1.05 20.19
C ALA A 329 -19.31 -1.91 20.46
N GLY A 330 -18.13 -1.41 20.09
CA GLY A 330 -16.91 -2.20 20.22
C GLY A 330 -15.63 -1.56 19.67
N PRO A 331 -14.49 -2.26 19.78
CA PRO A 331 -13.19 -1.72 19.38
C PRO A 331 -13.01 -1.62 17.85
N HIS A 332 -13.92 -2.22 17.07
CA HIS A 332 -13.85 -2.25 15.62
C HIS A 332 -14.57 -1.06 15.00
N VAL A 333 -13.88 -0.34 14.12
CA VAL A 333 -14.42 0.82 13.40
C VAL A 333 -14.45 0.53 11.91
N ILE A 334 -15.55 0.86 11.26
CA ILE A 334 -15.69 0.79 9.81
C ILE A 334 -15.76 2.21 9.26
N CYS A 335 -14.99 2.50 8.23
CA CYS A 335 -15.02 3.75 7.49
C CYS A 335 -15.31 3.46 6.01
N ILE A 336 -16.32 4.13 5.45
CA ILE A 336 -16.73 3.98 4.06
C ILE A 336 -16.51 5.33 3.38
N TYR A 337 -15.72 5.37 2.30
CA TYR A 337 -15.36 6.60 1.61
C TYR A 337 -15.02 6.32 0.15
N GLY A 338 -15.52 7.15 -0.77
CA GLY A 338 -15.40 6.89 -2.21
C GLY A 338 -15.86 5.46 -2.58
N ASN A 339 -14.98 4.70 -3.23
CA ASN A 339 -15.15 3.28 -3.56
C ASN A 339 -14.45 2.34 -2.56
N LYS A 340 -14.16 2.80 -1.33
CA LYS A 340 -13.33 2.09 -0.35
C LYS A 340 -14.07 1.83 0.97
N VAL A 341 -13.71 0.72 1.59
CA VAL A 341 -14.10 0.38 2.98
C VAL A 341 -12.86 0.06 3.78
N ALA A 342 -12.64 0.78 4.88
CA ALA A 342 -11.60 0.50 5.85
C ALA A 342 -12.19 -0.17 7.11
N ASN A 343 -11.63 -1.31 7.48
CA ASN A 343 -11.89 -2.02 8.73
C ASN A 343 -10.72 -1.79 9.68
N ILE A 344 -10.98 -1.22 10.84
CA ILE A 344 -9.97 -0.61 11.69
C ILE A 344 -10.09 -1.15 13.11
N VAL A 345 -8.93 -1.49 13.69
CA VAL A 345 -8.79 -1.70 15.13
C VAL A 345 -7.71 -0.77 15.65
N TRP A 346 -8.12 0.23 16.42
CA TRP A 346 -7.23 1.23 16.99
C TRP A 346 -6.46 0.67 18.20
N LYS A 347 -5.12 0.71 18.13
CA LYS A 347 -4.15 0.35 19.17
C LYS A 347 -2.77 0.92 18.81
N GLU A 348 -1.73 0.71 19.61
CA GLU A 348 -0.36 1.20 19.29
C GLU A 348 0.13 0.72 17.92
N ASP A 349 -0.02 -0.59 17.61
CA ASP A 349 0.14 -1.16 16.26
C ASP A 349 -1.23 -1.35 15.60
N SER A 350 -1.93 -0.24 15.33
CA SER A 350 -3.24 -0.28 14.67
C SER A 350 -3.17 -1.06 13.37
N VAL A 351 -4.22 -1.83 13.07
CA VAL A 351 -4.35 -2.54 11.80
C VAL A 351 -5.54 -1.96 11.07
N ILE A 352 -5.30 -1.51 9.84
CA ILE A 352 -6.31 -0.89 8.97
C ILE A 352 -6.33 -1.66 7.66
N ASN A 353 -7.42 -2.39 7.41
CA ASN A 353 -7.61 -3.14 6.17
C ASN A 353 -8.56 -2.37 5.26
N ILE A 354 -8.04 -1.87 4.14
CA ILE A 354 -8.78 -1.10 3.14
C ILE A 354 -9.09 -2.01 1.97
N ILE A 355 -10.36 -2.08 1.59
CA ILE A 355 -10.85 -2.78 0.39
C ILE A 355 -11.32 -1.72 -0.59
N GLU A 356 -10.70 -1.64 -1.77
CA GLU A 356 -11.08 -0.74 -2.86
C GLU A 356 -11.96 -1.48 -3.88
N ASP A 357 -13.27 -1.46 -3.65
CA ASP A 357 -14.27 -2.09 -4.50
C ASP A 357 -15.62 -1.37 -4.33
N GLU A 358 -16.18 -0.90 -5.44
CA GLU A 358 -17.42 -0.12 -5.44
C GLU A 358 -18.61 -0.94 -4.92
N ALA A 359 -18.75 -2.20 -5.33
CA ALA A 359 -19.86 -3.05 -4.88
C ALA A 359 -19.76 -3.35 -3.37
N VAL A 360 -18.55 -3.50 -2.85
CA VAL A 360 -18.32 -3.63 -1.39
C VAL A 360 -18.70 -2.33 -0.68
N ALA A 361 -18.22 -1.17 -1.15
CA ALA A 361 -18.54 0.12 -0.55
C ALA A 361 -20.05 0.41 -0.55
N GLU A 362 -20.74 0.16 -1.65
CA GLU A 362 -22.20 0.29 -1.75
C GLU A 362 -22.94 -0.64 -0.78
N SER A 363 -22.47 -1.87 -0.61
CA SER A 363 -23.05 -2.84 0.33
C SER A 363 -22.92 -2.36 1.78
N TYR A 364 -21.72 -1.92 2.19
CA TYR A 364 -21.52 -1.34 3.51
C TYR A 364 -22.33 -0.05 3.72
N LYS A 365 -22.49 0.78 2.68
CA LYS A 365 -23.34 1.98 2.73
C LYS A 365 -24.81 1.63 2.95
N LYS A 366 -25.31 0.50 2.44
CA LYS A 366 -26.66 0.00 2.76
C LYS A 366 -26.78 -0.37 4.24
N TYR A 367 -25.77 -1.00 4.84
CA TYR A 367 -25.76 -1.28 6.28
C TYR A 367 -25.72 -0.01 7.12
N PHE A 368 -24.87 0.94 6.74
CA PHE A 368 -24.84 2.27 7.35
C PHE A 368 -26.23 2.91 7.28
N ASN A 369 -26.85 2.99 6.10
CA ASN A 369 -28.16 3.61 5.92
C ASN A 369 -29.26 2.92 6.73
N TYR A 370 -29.21 1.59 6.87
CA TYR A 370 -30.15 0.85 7.71
C TYR A 370 -30.02 1.25 9.18
N LEU A 371 -28.79 1.36 9.70
CA LEU A 371 -28.52 1.79 11.07
C LEU A 371 -28.83 3.29 11.27
N TRP A 372 -28.49 4.11 10.28
CA TRP A 372 -28.66 5.56 10.31
C TRP A 372 -30.13 5.96 10.33
N ASN A 373 -30.96 5.30 9.52
CA ASN A 373 -32.38 5.66 9.37
C ASN A 373 -33.29 4.93 10.36
N GLN A 374 -32.74 4.32 11.42
CA GLN A 374 -33.56 3.75 12.48
C GLN A 374 -34.34 4.84 13.20
N GLU A 375 -35.66 4.78 13.07
CA GLU A 375 -36.59 5.62 13.83
C GLU A 375 -36.96 5.01 15.18
N THR A 376 -36.53 3.77 15.45
CA THR A 376 -36.83 3.06 16.70
C THR A 376 -35.57 2.39 17.22
N GLN A 377 -35.33 2.51 18.53
CA GLN A 377 -34.21 1.90 19.23
C GLN A 377 -34.66 1.27 20.55
N ILE A 378 -33.93 0.26 21.01
CA ILE A 378 -34.10 -0.33 22.32
C ILE A 378 -32.89 0.04 23.16
N LEU A 379 -33.14 0.72 24.28
CA LEU A 379 -32.12 1.07 25.26
C LEU A 379 -32.30 0.22 26.51
N TYR A 380 -31.21 0.00 27.23
CA TYR A 380 -31.18 -0.80 28.45
C TYR A 380 -30.61 0.02 29.61
N GLY A 381 -31.06 -0.29 30.82
CA GLY A 381 -30.43 0.23 32.02
C GLY A 381 -30.92 1.62 32.45
N ILE A 382 -30.64 1.92 33.71
CA ILE A 382 -31.13 3.13 34.36
C ILE A 382 -30.42 4.41 33.88
N GLU A 383 -29.16 4.30 33.45
CA GLU A 383 -28.40 5.42 32.91
C GLU A 383 -28.95 5.89 31.55
N ALA A 384 -29.41 4.97 30.70
CA ALA A 384 -30.09 5.32 29.47
C ALA A 384 -31.40 6.08 29.76
N LEU A 385 -32.18 5.61 30.74
CA LEU A 385 -33.40 6.30 31.17
C LEU A 385 -33.11 7.67 31.78
N LYS A 386 -32.02 7.83 32.54
CA LYS A 386 -31.56 9.12 33.06
C LYS A 386 -31.29 10.11 31.92
N LYS A 387 -30.58 9.71 30.86
CA LYS A 387 -30.34 10.58 29.69
C LYS A 387 -31.66 11.06 29.07
N LEU A 388 -32.63 10.15 28.90
CA LEU A 388 -33.95 10.47 28.36
C LEU A 388 -34.76 11.42 29.27
N TRP A 389 -34.64 11.28 30.59
CA TRP A 389 -35.19 12.25 31.55
C TRP A 389 -34.60 13.64 31.35
N LEU A 390 -33.27 13.74 31.25
CA LEU A 390 -32.58 15.01 31.08
C LEU A 390 -32.98 15.67 29.75
N GLU A 391 -33.13 14.88 28.68
CA GLU A 391 -33.62 15.35 27.39
C GLU A 391 -35.07 15.83 27.45
N ALA A 392 -35.96 15.08 28.13
CA ALA A 392 -37.35 15.48 28.29
C ALA A 392 -37.52 16.79 29.07
N ILE A 393 -36.63 17.06 30.04
CA ILE A 393 -36.58 18.35 30.75
C ILE A 393 -36.23 19.49 29.77
N ASP A 394 -35.26 19.27 28.89
CA ASP A 394 -34.84 20.29 27.91
C ASP A 394 -35.95 20.61 26.89
N CYS A 395 -36.88 19.67 26.65
CA CYS A 395 -38.04 19.87 25.78
C CYS A 395 -39.16 20.72 26.41
N GLY A 396 -39.12 20.99 27.71
CA GLY A 396 -40.12 21.80 28.43
C GLY A 396 -41.42 21.06 28.79
N GLU A 397 -42.00 20.30 27.86
CA GLU A 397 -43.21 19.50 28.10
C GLU A 397 -42.93 17.99 28.08
N LEU A 398 -43.44 17.29 29.10
CA LEU A 398 -43.41 15.83 29.19
C LEU A 398 -44.79 15.29 29.57
N ARG A 399 -45.31 14.37 28.77
CA ARG A 399 -46.62 13.75 28.95
C ARG A 399 -46.45 12.27 29.26
N TRP A 400 -47.19 11.77 30.24
CA TRP A 400 -47.16 10.38 30.68
C TRP A 400 -48.53 9.73 30.68
N ILE A 401 -48.55 8.47 30.23
CA ILE A 401 -49.64 7.55 30.47
C ILE A 401 -49.09 6.44 31.38
N GLY A 402 -49.55 6.39 32.63
CA GLY A 402 -49.23 5.34 33.59
C GLY A 402 -47.92 5.54 34.38
N ALA A 403 -47.35 6.75 34.48
CA ALA A 403 -46.11 6.97 35.22
C ALA A 403 -46.34 6.94 36.75
N ARG A 404 -46.06 5.77 37.37
CA ARG A 404 -46.34 5.46 38.78
C ARG A 404 -45.24 5.82 39.79
N GLY A 405 -44.14 6.42 39.35
CA GLY A 405 -43.05 6.84 40.23
C GLY A 405 -41.97 5.80 40.51
N TYR A 406 -41.94 4.68 39.77
CA TYR A 406 -40.99 3.58 39.99
C TYR A 406 -39.52 4.02 40.07
N THR A 407 -39.09 5.00 39.26
CA THR A 407 -37.73 5.56 39.34
C THR A 407 -37.43 6.21 40.68
N ILE A 408 -38.41 6.92 41.26
CA ILE A 408 -38.28 7.57 42.57
C ILE A 408 -38.08 6.51 43.65
N ASP A 409 -38.88 5.44 43.59
CA ASP A 409 -38.92 4.41 44.62
C ASP A 409 -37.66 3.52 44.59
N ASN A 410 -37.21 3.14 43.39
CA ASN A 410 -36.17 2.13 43.22
C ASN A 410 -34.79 2.71 42.87
N TYR A 411 -34.73 3.94 42.35
CA TYR A 411 -33.48 4.60 41.94
C TYR A 411 -33.39 6.04 42.48
N PRO A 412 -33.55 6.27 43.80
CA PRO A 412 -33.68 7.61 44.38
C PRO A 412 -32.47 8.50 44.12
N LYS A 413 -31.25 7.93 44.07
CA LYS A 413 -30.01 8.68 43.77
C LYS A 413 -30.02 9.25 42.35
N ILE A 414 -30.37 8.43 41.36
CA ILE A 414 -30.45 8.84 39.96
C ILE A 414 -31.57 9.87 39.79
N TYR A 415 -32.72 9.63 40.43
CA TYR A 415 -33.84 10.56 40.36
C TYR A 415 -33.53 11.91 41.01
N ALA A 416 -32.69 11.97 42.05
CA ALA A 416 -32.28 13.23 42.66
C ALA A 416 -31.54 14.15 41.67
N GLU A 417 -30.75 13.59 40.75
CA GLU A 417 -30.09 14.37 39.70
C GLU A 417 -31.09 14.93 38.69
N VAL A 418 -32.06 14.10 38.26
CA VAL A 418 -33.16 14.52 37.39
C VAL A 418 -33.98 15.64 38.05
N LEU A 419 -34.30 15.48 39.33
CA LEU A 419 -35.06 16.45 40.12
C LEU A 419 -34.31 17.78 40.23
N LYS A 420 -33.00 17.73 40.50
CA LYS A 420 -32.14 18.93 40.56
C LYS A 420 -32.13 19.68 39.23
N LYS A 421 -32.07 18.98 38.09
CA LYS A 421 -32.16 19.65 36.78
C LYS A 421 -33.54 20.29 36.59
N ALA A 422 -34.62 19.53 36.80
CA ALA A 422 -35.99 20.01 36.65
C ALA A 422 -36.31 21.26 37.50
N GLN A 423 -35.84 21.30 38.75
CA GLN A 423 -36.01 22.47 39.64
C GLN A 423 -35.34 23.75 39.12
N ASN A 424 -34.23 23.59 38.39
CA ASN A 424 -33.45 24.70 37.83
C ASN A 424 -33.87 25.05 36.40
N THR A 425 -34.91 24.42 35.84
CA THR A 425 -35.43 24.69 34.50
C THR A 425 -36.79 25.38 34.60
N PRO A 426 -36.86 26.71 34.40
CA PRO A 426 -38.11 27.45 34.48
C PRO A 426 -39.11 27.01 33.40
N GLY A 427 -40.40 26.97 33.74
CA GLY A 427 -41.48 26.81 32.77
C GLY A 427 -41.76 25.37 32.32
N ILE A 428 -41.11 24.36 32.90
CA ILE A 428 -41.42 22.96 32.58
C ILE A 428 -42.84 22.58 33.03
N ILE A 429 -43.51 21.74 32.24
CA ILE A 429 -44.85 21.23 32.54
C ILE A 429 -44.88 19.73 32.28
N TRP A 430 -45.18 18.96 33.32
CA TRP A 430 -45.36 17.52 33.21
C TRP A 430 -46.83 17.16 33.39
N LYS A 431 -47.39 16.35 32.50
CA LYS A 431 -48.79 15.91 32.57
C LYS A 431 -48.83 14.39 32.74
N ASN A 432 -49.50 13.90 33.79
CA ASN A 432 -49.55 12.47 34.09
C ASN A 432 -50.99 11.96 34.15
N ILE A 433 -51.29 10.89 33.41
CA ILE A 433 -52.55 10.16 33.49
C ILE A 433 -52.27 8.84 34.19
N ILE A 434 -52.86 8.64 35.37
CA ILE A 434 -52.54 7.50 36.23
C ILE A 434 -53.79 6.92 36.90
N ASP A 435 -53.66 5.73 37.49
CA ASP A 435 -54.69 5.10 38.30
C ASP A 435 -54.91 5.87 39.62
N PRO A 436 -56.15 5.94 40.15
CA PRO A 436 -56.47 6.62 41.41
C PRO A 436 -55.66 6.17 42.64
N GLU A 437 -55.15 4.93 42.66
CA GLU A 437 -54.39 4.36 43.78
C GLU A 437 -53.07 5.10 44.06
N PHE A 438 -52.53 5.82 43.08
CA PHE A 438 -51.28 6.58 43.21
C PHE A 438 -51.51 8.05 43.60
N LYS A 439 -52.72 8.41 44.03
CA LYS A 439 -53.04 9.74 44.53
C LYS A 439 -52.21 10.05 45.77
N GLY A 440 -51.46 11.15 45.72
CA GLY A 440 -50.59 11.58 46.83
C GLY A 440 -49.17 11.00 46.81
N HIS A 441 -48.82 10.19 45.80
CA HIS A 441 -47.44 9.77 45.56
C HIS A 441 -46.52 10.99 45.36
N ALA A 442 -45.23 10.89 45.75
CA ALA A 442 -44.26 11.98 45.67
C ALA A 442 -44.19 12.61 44.27
N LEU A 443 -44.22 11.79 43.21
CA LEU A 443 -44.26 12.25 41.81
C LEU A 443 -45.43 13.22 41.54
N THR A 444 -46.62 12.91 42.06
CA THR A 444 -47.86 13.67 41.79
C THR A 444 -47.94 14.99 42.58
N LYS A 445 -47.04 15.19 43.54
CA LYS A 445 -46.96 16.38 44.39
C LYS A 445 -45.92 17.40 43.91
N LEU A 446 -45.18 17.10 42.85
CA LEU A 446 -44.18 18.00 42.32
C LEU A 446 -44.85 19.26 41.73
N PRO A 447 -44.29 20.47 41.94
CA PRO A 447 -44.95 21.73 41.55
C PRO A 447 -45.27 21.85 40.05
N TRP A 448 -44.46 21.24 39.19
CA TRP A 448 -44.63 21.26 37.74
C TRP A 448 -45.41 20.06 37.19
N VAL A 449 -45.92 19.17 38.04
CA VAL A 449 -46.69 17.97 37.63
C VAL A 449 -48.18 18.21 37.78
N LYS A 450 -48.92 18.10 36.67
CA LYS A 450 -50.39 18.05 36.62
C LYS A 450 -50.82 16.60 36.46
N THR A 451 -51.66 16.09 37.36
CA THR A 451 -52.07 14.68 37.35
C THR A 451 -53.58 14.54 37.17
N LYS A 452 -54.00 13.65 36.27
CA LYS A 452 -55.38 13.15 36.15
C LYS A 452 -55.44 11.68 36.53
N TYR A 453 -56.44 11.32 37.35
CA TYR A 453 -56.59 9.95 37.87
C TYR A 453 -57.55 9.13 37.01
N ASN A 454 -57.36 9.21 35.69
CA ASN A 454 -58.32 8.72 34.70
C ASN A 454 -58.02 7.32 34.17
N LEU A 455 -56.82 6.78 34.43
CA LEU A 455 -56.41 5.48 33.90
C LEU A 455 -57.15 4.33 34.62
N SER A 456 -57.60 3.33 33.86
CA SER A 456 -58.18 2.11 34.41
C SER A 456 -57.10 1.28 35.12
N LYS A 457 -57.46 0.66 36.25
CA LYS A 457 -56.55 -0.20 37.01
C LYS A 457 -56.00 -1.33 36.14
N THR A 458 -54.69 -1.32 35.93
CA THR A 458 -53.97 -2.39 35.23
C THR A 458 -52.96 -3.04 36.17
N ARG A 459 -52.82 -4.38 36.07
CA ARG A 459 -51.88 -5.16 36.91
C ARG A 459 -50.42 -4.83 36.60
N ASN A 460 -50.11 -4.43 35.38
CA ASN A 460 -48.76 -4.10 34.95
C ASN A 460 -48.77 -3.08 33.78
N PRO A 461 -49.08 -1.79 34.01
CA PRO A 461 -48.96 -0.82 32.95
C PRO A 461 -47.49 -0.55 32.66
N ILE A 462 -47.18 -0.57 31.38
CA ILE A 462 -45.92 -0.10 30.87
C ILE A 462 -46.08 1.41 30.64
N PRO A 463 -45.40 2.27 31.41
CA PRO A 463 -45.55 3.70 31.25
C PRO A 463 -45.11 4.16 29.86
N ILE A 464 -45.93 5.00 29.24
CA ILE A 464 -45.66 5.65 27.96
C ILE A 464 -45.26 7.09 28.24
N TRP A 465 -44.19 7.55 27.61
CA TRP A 465 -43.73 8.93 27.72
C TRP A 465 -43.74 9.59 26.35
N LEU A 466 -44.16 10.85 26.32
CA LEU A 466 -44.24 11.67 25.12
C LEU A 466 -43.60 13.02 25.43
N PHE A 467 -42.54 13.36 24.70
CA PHE A 467 -41.87 14.65 24.80
C PHE A 467 -41.16 14.96 23.48
N GLY A 468 -41.05 16.24 23.13
CA GLY A 468 -40.47 16.66 21.85
C GLY A 468 -41.04 15.85 20.68
N ASN A 469 -40.15 15.21 19.92
CA ASN A 469 -40.49 14.30 18.81
C ASN A 469 -40.19 12.83 19.16
N LYS A 470 -40.51 12.39 20.39
CA LYS A 470 -40.25 11.03 20.86
C LYS A 470 -41.45 10.43 21.59
N VAL A 471 -41.63 9.13 21.39
CA VAL A 471 -42.44 8.27 22.25
C VAL A 471 -41.56 7.20 22.88
N LEU A 472 -41.70 7.00 24.19
CA LEU A 472 -41.00 5.94 24.92
C LEU A 472 -42.01 4.98 25.53
N ILE A 473 -41.66 3.70 25.52
CA ILE A 473 -42.34 2.64 26.26
C ILE A 473 -41.32 2.06 27.23
N VAL A 474 -41.51 2.30 28.53
CA VAL A 474 -40.52 1.93 29.56
C VAL A 474 -41.01 0.68 30.29
N ASN A 475 -40.41 -0.47 29.97
CA ASN A 475 -40.69 -1.74 30.63
C ASN A 475 -39.73 -1.95 31.81
N TRP A 476 -40.29 -2.03 33.01
CA TRP A 476 -39.55 -2.34 34.24
C TRP A 476 -39.32 -3.85 34.36
N ALA A 477 -38.37 -4.39 33.58
CA ALA A 477 -37.99 -5.80 33.67
C ALA A 477 -37.30 -6.11 35.03
N LYS A 478 -37.24 -7.40 35.41
CA LYS A 478 -36.79 -7.85 36.75
C LYS A 478 -35.36 -7.43 37.13
N LYS A 479 -34.49 -7.08 36.18
CA LYS A 479 -33.11 -6.66 36.45
C LYS A 479 -32.90 -5.17 36.16
N GLU A 480 -33.21 -4.73 34.96
CA GLU A 480 -32.99 -3.36 34.49
C GLU A 480 -34.12 -2.90 33.57
N PRO A 481 -34.41 -1.59 33.48
CA PRO A 481 -35.43 -1.10 32.57
C PRO A 481 -35.03 -1.33 31.11
N ILE A 482 -36.02 -1.71 30.31
CA ILE A 482 -35.92 -1.80 28.85
C ILE A 482 -36.76 -0.65 28.29
N ILE A 483 -36.15 0.21 27.49
CA ILE A 483 -36.81 1.40 26.95
C ILE A 483 -36.89 1.28 25.43
N PHE A 484 -38.10 1.16 24.90
CA PHE A 484 -38.34 1.34 23.48
C PHE A 484 -38.48 2.83 23.23
N VAL A 485 -37.62 3.40 22.40
CA VAL A 485 -37.69 4.81 21.99
C VAL A 485 -38.04 4.84 20.51
N SER A 486 -39.03 5.63 20.12
CA SER A 486 -39.34 5.87 18.72
C SER A 486 -39.47 7.35 18.41
N THR A 487 -38.90 7.76 17.27
CA THR A 487 -39.05 9.08 16.64
C THR A 487 -39.98 9.04 15.42
N ASN A 488 -40.60 7.88 15.14
CA ASN A 488 -41.53 7.73 14.03
C ASN A 488 -42.76 8.64 14.23
N LYS A 489 -43.01 9.53 13.27
CA LYS A 489 -44.07 10.55 13.36
C LYS A 489 -45.45 9.94 13.56
N SER A 490 -45.76 8.82 12.90
CA SER A 490 -47.06 8.15 12.98
C SER A 490 -47.31 7.54 14.36
N LEU A 491 -46.28 6.94 14.97
CA LEU A 491 -46.36 6.43 16.34
C LEU A 491 -46.53 7.57 17.33
N ILE A 492 -45.75 8.65 17.21
CA ILE A 492 -45.86 9.83 18.09
C ILE A 492 -47.26 10.44 18.01
N GLN A 493 -47.79 10.60 16.79
CA GLN A 493 -49.13 11.12 16.58
C GLN A 493 -50.18 10.25 17.26
N SER A 494 -50.15 8.93 17.01
CA SER A 494 -51.10 7.98 17.57
C SER A 494 -51.11 8.00 19.12
N TYR A 495 -49.93 8.02 19.75
CA TYR A 495 -49.85 8.09 21.20
C TYR A 495 -50.21 9.47 21.75
N SER A 496 -49.95 10.55 21.01
CA SER A 496 -50.38 11.89 21.38
C SER A 496 -51.90 12.02 21.36
N ASP A 497 -52.57 11.50 20.32
CA ASP A 497 -54.03 11.52 20.22
C ASP A 497 -54.66 10.71 21.37
N ASN A 498 -54.14 9.51 21.65
CA ASN A 498 -54.56 8.71 22.81
C ASN A 498 -54.35 9.47 24.14
N PHE A 499 -53.21 10.14 24.30
CA PHE A 499 -52.97 10.96 25.48
C PHE A 499 -54.03 12.06 25.61
N GLU A 500 -54.32 12.81 24.54
CA GLU A 500 -55.28 13.91 24.58
C GLU A 500 -56.72 13.42 24.81
N GLU A 501 -57.11 12.28 24.25
CA GLU A 501 -58.39 11.64 24.54
C GLU A 501 -58.51 11.32 26.04
N LEU A 502 -57.54 10.57 26.58
CA LEU A 502 -57.52 10.21 28.01
C LEU A 502 -57.42 11.44 28.93
N TRP A 503 -56.68 12.45 28.50
CA TRP A 503 -56.52 13.71 29.23
C TRP A 503 -57.84 14.45 29.28
N ASN A 504 -58.62 14.50 28.20
CA ASN A 504 -59.87 15.26 28.14
C ASN A 504 -61.10 14.49 28.62
N LEU A 505 -60.97 13.20 28.95
CA LEU A 505 -62.03 12.44 29.63
C LEU A 505 -62.48 13.18 30.91
N LYS A 506 -63.79 13.49 30.95
CA LYS A 506 -64.45 13.92 32.19
C LYS A 506 -64.68 12.68 33.04
N LYS A 507 -64.00 12.60 34.20
CA LYS A 507 -64.34 11.63 35.25
C LYS A 507 -65.24 12.28 36.27
#